data_AF-A0A958KKU0-F1
#
_entry.id   AF-A0A958KKU0-F1
#
_cell.length_a   1.000
_cell.length_b   1.000
_cell.length_c   1.000
_cell.angle_alpha   90.00
_cell.angle_beta   90.00
_cell.angle_gamma   90.00
#
_symmetry.space_group_name_H-M   'P 1'
#
loop_
_entity.id
_entity.type
_entity.pdbx_description
1 polymer ?
#
loop_
_entity_poly.entity_id
_entity_poly.type
_entity_poly.pdbx_seq_one_letter_code
_entity_poly.pdbx_strand_id
1 'polypeptide(L)'
;MGRAEESDELVEFSVMCRNVLHKTICAALLLAVLLLLMDADSVRADGSACNVLVRLLQGADGGNGMNALPESVIRDIGGQLDPLPYTSYAVLDSRSQELPLGHEGMFTLVGYNSQRHVLRVVPHNYSYDKVGMTVTWNGPGDEEVLSTKLRVANGKCVVLGSDGKNAATILTVKLECSGTKR
;
A
#
# COMPACT_ATOMS: atom_id res chain seq x y z
N MET A 1 72.63 29.54 -26.95
CA MET A 1 71.25 29.92 -26.56
C MET A 1 70.38 28.71 -26.85
N GLY A 2 69.67 28.17 -25.85
CA GLY A 2 68.80 26.98 -26.03
C GLY A 2 68.84 25.99 -24.87
N ARG A 3 68.60 26.44 -23.63
CA ARG A 3 68.58 25.56 -22.45
C ARG A 3 67.58 25.97 -21.36
N ALA A 4 66.57 26.76 -21.72
CA ALA A 4 65.57 27.27 -20.78
C ALA A 4 64.14 26.82 -21.10
N GLU A 5 63.85 26.26 -22.28
CA GLU A 5 62.49 25.84 -22.67
C GLU A 5 62.10 24.41 -22.22
N GLU A 6 63.07 23.55 -21.90
CA GLU A 6 62.79 22.12 -21.61
C GLU A 6 62.32 21.87 -20.16
N SER A 7 62.46 22.86 -19.26
CA SER A 7 62.12 22.70 -17.84
C SER A 7 60.68 23.12 -17.48
N ASP A 8 60.04 23.96 -18.28
CA ASP A 8 58.66 24.42 -18.01
C ASP A 8 57.60 23.40 -18.45
N GLU A 9 57.83 22.67 -19.55
CA GLU A 9 56.88 21.64 -20.03
C GLU A 9 56.71 20.46 -19.05
N LEU A 10 57.78 20.06 -18.36
CA LEU A 10 57.74 18.96 -17.38
C LEU A 10 56.98 19.34 -16.10
N VAL A 11 56.98 20.62 -15.73
CA VAL A 11 56.25 21.11 -14.55
C VAL A 11 54.75 21.21 -14.86
N GLU A 12 54.38 21.72 -16.04
CA GLU A 12 52.98 21.76 -16.47
C GLU A 12 52.37 20.35 -16.60
N PHE A 13 53.13 19.38 -17.14
CA PHE A 13 52.65 18.00 -17.28
C PHE A 13 52.38 17.34 -15.91
N SER A 14 53.24 17.59 -14.92
CA SER A 14 53.09 17.09 -13.54
C SER A 14 51.86 17.69 -12.84
N VAL A 15 51.59 18.99 -13.04
CA VAL A 15 50.41 19.67 -12.48
C VAL A 15 49.12 19.22 -13.16
N MET A 16 49.13 19.01 -14.49
CA MET A 16 47.98 18.45 -15.21
C MET A 16 47.66 17.01 -14.76
N CYS A 17 48.67 16.14 -14.63
CA CYS A 17 48.48 14.76 -14.15
C CYS A 17 47.92 14.71 -12.72
N ARG A 18 48.36 15.58 -11.81
CA ARG A 18 47.82 15.67 -10.45
C ARG A 18 46.36 16.12 -10.44
N ASN A 19 46.00 17.10 -11.25
CA ASN A 19 44.62 17.59 -11.33
C ASN A 19 43.66 16.57 -11.94
N VAL A 20 44.11 15.81 -12.95
CA VAL A 20 43.31 14.72 -13.54
C VAL A 20 43.15 13.57 -12.54
N LEU A 21 44.23 13.18 -11.86
CA LEU A 21 44.20 12.10 -10.87
C LEU A 21 43.32 12.46 -9.65
N HIS A 22 43.35 13.72 -9.20
CA HIS A 22 42.50 14.15 -8.09
C HIS A 22 41.01 14.17 -8.48
N LYS A 23 40.69 14.62 -9.71
CA LYS A 23 39.31 14.63 -10.21
C LYS A 23 38.74 13.21 -10.40
N THR A 24 39.55 12.26 -10.88
CA THR A 24 39.10 10.87 -11.03
C THR A 24 38.90 10.18 -9.68
N ILE A 25 39.77 10.44 -8.70
CA ILE A 25 39.61 9.91 -7.33
C ILE A 25 38.36 10.50 -6.65
N CYS A 26 38.12 11.81 -6.78
CA CYS A 26 36.91 12.44 -6.24
C CYS A 26 35.63 11.90 -6.90
N ALA A 27 35.63 11.70 -8.22
CA ALA A 27 34.50 11.12 -8.93
C ALA A 27 34.24 9.66 -8.51
N ALA A 28 35.28 8.86 -8.33
CA ALA A 28 35.17 7.48 -7.87
C ALA A 28 34.66 7.39 -6.42
N LEU A 29 35.10 8.29 -5.54
CA LEU A 29 34.61 8.38 -4.16
C LEU A 29 33.14 8.80 -4.10
N LEU A 30 32.71 9.77 -4.91
CA LEU A 30 31.30 10.16 -5.00
C LEU A 30 30.43 9.02 -5.54
N LEU A 31 30.92 8.27 -6.54
CA LEU A 31 30.22 7.10 -7.06
C LEU A 31 30.13 5.98 -6.01
N ALA A 32 31.20 5.75 -5.22
CA ALA A 32 31.19 4.78 -4.14
C ALA A 32 30.20 5.17 -3.03
N VAL A 33 30.11 6.45 -2.66
CA VAL A 33 29.12 6.95 -1.69
C VAL A 33 27.70 6.82 -2.25
N LEU A 34 27.48 7.09 -3.53
CA LEU A 34 26.18 6.89 -4.18
C LEU A 34 25.78 5.40 -4.19
N LEU A 35 26.70 4.51 -4.53
CA LEU A 35 26.45 3.06 -4.49
C LEU A 35 26.17 2.55 -3.07
N LEU A 36 26.85 3.09 -2.06
CA LEU A 36 26.58 2.77 -0.65
C LEU A 36 25.24 3.31 -0.15
N LEU A 37 24.75 4.42 -0.72
CA LEU A 37 23.45 5.00 -0.40
C LEU A 37 22.29 4.33 -1.15
N MET A 38 22.55 3.66 -2.28
CA MET A 38 21.52 2.95 -3.05
C MET A 38 21.03 1.65 -2.38
N ASP A 39 21.73 1.14 -1.35
CA ASP A 39 21.27 -0.01 -0.55
C ASP A 39 20.40 0.36 0.67
N ALA A 40 20.12 1.65 0.89
CA ALA A 40 19.42 2.12 2.10
C ALA A 40 17.88 2.15 2.02
N ASP A 41 17.27 1.75 0.90
CA ASP A 41 15.81 1.58 0.77
C ASP A 41 15.40 0.11 0.59
N SER A 42 16.25 -0.84 1.00
CA SER A 42 15.74 -2.16 1.37
C SER A 42 15.06 -2.05 2.73
N VAL A 43 13.83 -1.52 2.73
CA VAL A 43 12.86 -1.81 3.80
C VAL A 43 12.83 -3.33 3.88
N ARG A 44 13.54 -3.89 4.88
CA ARG A 44 13.44 -5.30 5.21
C ARG A 44 11.97 -5.54 5.41
N ALA A 45 11.35 -6.20 4.43
CA ALA A 45 10.14 -6.97 4.65
C ALA A 45 10.56 -8.04 5.67
N ASP A 46 10.53 -7.68 6.95
CA ASP A 46 10.41 -8.66 8.02
C ASP A 46 9.23 -9.51 7.54
N GLY A 47 9.47 -10.79 7.21
CA GLY A 47 8.62 -11.66 6.39
C GLY A 47 7.18 -11.91 6.89
N SER A 48 6.70 -11.03 7.75
CA SER A 48 5.33 -10.74 8.12
C SER A 48 4.45 -10.65 6.87
N ALA A 49 3.56 -11.62 6.75
CA ALA A 49 2.41 -11.55 5.88
C ALA A 49 1.19 -11.11 6.67
N CYS A 50 0.25 -10.50 5.96
CA CYS A 50 -1.03 -10.08 6.48
C CYS A 50 -2.12 -10.89 5.82
N ASN A 51 -3.00 -11.50 6.61
CA ASN A 51 -4.26 -11.98 6.07
C ASN A 51 -5.18 -10.79 5.84
N VAL A 52 -5.51 -10.55 4.57
CA VAL A 52 -6.41 -9.49 4.13
C VAL A 52 -7.76 -10.12 3.80
N LEU A 53 -8.80 -9.70 4.54
CA LEU A 53 -10.18 -10.09 4.29
C LEU A 53 -10.96 -8.87 3.81
N VAL A 54 -11.55 -8.98 2.63
CA VAL A 54 -12.44 -7.98 2.05
C VAL A 54 -13.87 -8.51 1.99
N ARG A 55 -14.85 -7.66 2.27
CA ARG A 55 -16.27 -8.00 2.15
C ARG A 55 -17.03 -6.87 1.47
N LEU A 56 -17.90 -7.24 0.53
CA LEU A 56 -18.85 -6.34 -0.09
C LEU A 56 -20.19 -6.47 0.63
N LEU A 57 -20.73 -5.35 1.11
CA LEU A 57 -22.00 -5.27 1.80
C LEU A 57 -22.97 -4.37 1.02
N GLN A 58 -24.25 -4.70 1.14
CA GLN A 58 -25.36 -3.87 0.68
C GLN A 58 -26.17 -3.41 1.89
N GLY A 59 -26.44 -2.10 1.97
CA GLY A 59 -27.41 -1.53 2.90
C GLY A 59 -28.82 -1.58 2.31
N ALA A 60 -29.83 -1.76 3.17
CA ALA A 60 -31.24 -1.77 2.79
C ALA A 60 -32.10 -0.91 3.73
N ASP A 61 -33.05 -0.19 3.13
CA ASP A 61 -34.10 0.53 3.83
C ASP A 61 -35.35 -0.36 3.91
N GLY A 62 -35.43 -1.18 4.96
CA GLY A 62 -36.60 -1.96 5.39
C GLY A 62 -37.40 -2.65 4.28
N GLY A 63 -37.14 -3.92 4.01
CA GLY A 63 -38.02 -4.71 3.16
C GLY A 63 -37.40 -5.98 2.60
N ASN A 64 -37.91 -7.13 3.06
CA ASN A 64 -37.81 -8.47 2.48
C ASN A 64 -36.43 -9.01 2.07
N GLY A 65 -35.91 -9.90 2.92
CA GLY A 65 -35.13 -11.06 2.44
C GLY A 65 -33.62 -10.92 2.40
N MET A 66 -33.05 -9.82 2.87
CA MET A 66 -31.60 -9.76 3.08
C MET A 66 -31.22 -10.57 4.32
N ASN A 67 -30.33 -11.56 4.14
CA ASN A 67 -29.74 -12.29 5.25
C ASN A 67 -29.01 -11.29 6.16
N ALA A 68 -29.50 -11.14 7.38
CA ALA A 68 -28.86 -10.29 8.38
C ALA A 68 -27.37 -10.67 8.53
N LEU A 69 -26.51 -9.66 8.70
CA LEU A 69 -25.10 -9.89 9.00
C LEU A 69 -24.97 -10.89 10.17
N PRO A 70 -24.07 -11.88 10.08
CA PRO A 70 -23.73 -12.72 11.22
C PRO A 70 -23.31 -11.85 12.41
N GLU A 71 -23.67 -12.24 13.63
CA GLU A 71 -23.36 -11.48 14.86
C GLU A 71 -21.85 -11.17 15.00
N SER A 72 -20.99 -12.07 14.50
CA SER A 72 -19.55 -11.87 14.45
C SER A 72 -19.12 -10.69 13.57
N VAL A 73 -19.82 -10.45 12.46
CA VAL A 73 -19.59 -9.30 11.58
C VAL A 73 -20.13 -8.03 12.24
N ILE A 74 -21.33 -8.07 12.82
CA ILE A 74 -21.94 -6.91 13.51
C ILE A 74 -21.03 -6.39 14.64
N ARG A 75 -20.42 -7.28 15.44
CA ARG A 75 -19.48 -6.85 16.49
C ARG A 75 -18.21 -6.17 15.97
N ASP A 76 -17.80 -6.47 14.75
CA ASP A 76 -16.56 -5.98 14.14
C ASP A 76 -16.74 -4.57 13.54
N ILE A 77 -17.90 -4.31 12.92
CA ILE A 77 -18.16 -3.08 12.15
C ILE A 77 -19.40 -2.29 12.56
N GLY A 78 -20.22 -2.78 13.50
CA GLY A 78 -21.51 -2.19 13.87
C GLY A 78 -21.43 -0.70 14.18
N GLY A 79 -20.54 -0.30 15.08
CA GLY A 79 -20.36 1.13 15.42
C GLY A 79 -19.89 2.02 14.26
N GLN A 80 -19.31 1.46 13.19
CA GLN A 80 -18.97 2.20 11.97
C GLN A 80 -20.15 2.26 10.98
N LEU A 81 -21.09 1.32 11.07
CA LEU A 81 -22.30 1.28 10.26
C LEU A 81 -23.44 2.09 10.87
N ASP A 82 -23.53 2.20 12.20
CA ASP A 82 -24.60 2.90 12.94
C ASP A 82 -24.95 4.30 12.41
N PRO A 83 -24.01 5.15 11.93
CA PRO A 83 -24.35 6.46 11.39
C PRO A 83 -25.00 6.44 10.01
N LEU A 84 -25.00 5.31 9.31
CA LEU A 84 -25.54 5.19 7.95
C LEU A 84 -27.07 4.99 8.00
N PRO A 85 -27.83 5.47 7.01
CA PRO A 85 -29.30 5.49 7.07
C PRO A 85 -29.97 4.12 6.86
N TYR A 86 -29.21 3.03 6.81
CA TYR A 86 -29.73 1.70 6.46
C TYR A 86 -30.23 0.94 7.68
N THR A 87 -31.38 0.28 7.53
CA THR A 87 -31.98 -0.55 8.58
C THR A 87 -31.38 -1.94 8.69
N SER A 88 -30.77 -2.44 7.62
CA SER A 88 -30.19 -3.77 7.55
C SER A 88 -29.05 -3.82 6.54
N TYR A 89 -28.22 -4.85 6.68
CA TYR A 89 -27.08 -5.09 5.79
C TYR A 89 -26.99 -6.58 5.45
N ALA A 90 -26.55 -6.87 4.22
CA ALA A 90 -26.21 -8.21 3.78
C ALA A 90 -24.78 -8.25 3.22
N VAL A 91 -24.08 -9.36 3.46
CA VAL A 91 -22.82 -9.67 2.77
C VAL A 91 -23.16 -10.20 1.39
N LEU A 92 -22.72 -9.51 0.33
CA LEU A 92 -22.89 -9.95 -1.05
C LEU A 92 -21.77 -10.92 -1.47
N ASP A 93 -20.53 -10.59 -1.14
CA ASP A 93 -19.36 -11.42 -1.44
C ASP A 93 -18.23 -11.15 -0.44
N SER A 94 -17.32 -12.11 -0.30
CA SER A 94 -16.13 -11.97 0.53
C SER A 94 -14.96 -12.77 -0.02
N ARG A 95 -13.75 -12.23 0.15
CA ARG A 95 -12.50 -12.84 -0.29
C ARG A 95 -11.42 -12.61 0.76
N SER A 96 -10.62 -13.63 1.00
CA SER A 96 -9.47 -13.56 1.89
C SER A 96 -8.23 -13.95 1.11
N GLN A 97 -7.13 -13.24 1.34
CA GLN A 97 -5.84 -13.57 0.77
C GLN A 97 -4.74 -13.17 1.74
N GLU A 98 -3.75 -14.04 1.90
CA GLU A 98 -2.51 -13.70 2.59
C GLU A 98 -1.59 -12.92 1.65
N LEU A 99 -1.15 -11.75 2.08
CA LEU A 99 -0.31 -10.84 1.32
C LEU A 99 0.93 -10.46 2.13
N PRO A 100 2.13 -10.60 1.56
CA PRO A 100 3.32 -10.02 2.17
C PRO A 100 3.19 -8.50 2.30
N LEU A 101 3.82 -7.92 3.31
CA LEU A 101 3.93 -6.46 3.41
C LEU A 101 4.55 -5.86 2.14
N GLY A 102 4.03 -4.72 1.69
CA GLY A 102 4.44 -4.00 0.49
C GLY A 102 3.94 -4.59 -0.82
N HIS A 103 3.26 -5.75 -0.80
CA HIS A 103 2.78 -6.41 -2.02
C HIS A 103 1.31 -6.12 -2.27
N GLU A 104 0.95 -6.00 -3.55
CA GLU A 104 -0.44 -5.77 -3.95
C GLU A 104 -1.23 -7.08 -4.00
N GLY A 105 -2.43 -7.07 -3.40
CA GLY A 105 -3.45 -8.06 -3.65
C GLY A 105 -4.62 -7.45 -4.42
N MET A 106 -5.09 -8.17 -5.44
CA MET A 106 -6.27 -7.81 -6.19
C MET A 106 -7.45 -8.71 -5.84
N PHE A 107 -8.57 -8.10 -5.46
CA PHE A 107 -9.79 -8.78 -5.05
C PHE A 107 -10.91 -8.44 -6.03
N THR A 108 -11.48 -9.46 -6.67
CA THR A 108 -12.70 -9.30 -7.47
C THR A 108 -13.89 -9.78 -6.66
N LEU A 109 -14.84 -8.88 -6.41
CA LEU A 109 -16.06 -9.13 -5.64
C LEU A 109 -17.28 -8.97 -6.56
N VAL A 110 -18.28 -9.82 -6.37
CA VAL A 110 -19.52 -9.80 -7.14
C VAL A 110 -20.65 -9.20 -6.30
N GLY A 111 -21.16 -8.05 -6.74
CA GLY A 111 -22.28 -7.35 -6.14
C GLY A 111 -23.64 -7.77 -6.70
N TYR A 112 -24.66 -6.97 -6.38
CA TYR A 112 -26.02 -7.17 -6.89
C TYR A 112 -26.06 -7.07 -8.42
N ASN A 113 -26.96 -7.82 -9.07
CA ASN A 113 -27.04 -7.93 -10.53
C ASN A 113 -25.70 -8.31 -11.20
N SER A 114 -24.87 -9.10 -10.52
CA SER A 114 -23.56 -9.54 -11.02
C SER A 114 -22.59 -8.39 -11.35
N GLN A 115 -22.77 -7.23 -10.71
CA GLN A 115 -21.86 -6.10 -10.85
C GLN A 115 -20.49 -6.43 -10.28
N ARG A 116 -19.43 -6.21 -11.05
CA ARG A 116 -18.06 -6.53 -10.63
C ARG A 116 -17.43 -5.32 -9.94
N HIS A 117 -16.93 -5.52 -8.72
CA HIS A 117 -16.09 -4.56 -8.02
C HIS A 117 -14.66 -5.10 -7.94
N VAL A 118 -13.68 -4.23 -8.14
CA VAL A 118 -12.26 -4.59 -8.05
C VAL A 118 -11.62 -3.78 -6.94
N LEU A 119 -10.99 -4.47 -5.99
CA LEU A 119 -10.21 -3.87 -4.92
C LEU A 119 -8.74 -4.18 -5.09
N ARG A 120 -7.90 -3.16 -4.97
CA ARG A 120 -6.46 -3.30 -4.76
C ARG A 120 -6.16 -2.93 -3.32
N VAL A 121 -5.48 -3.83 -2.60
CA VAL A 121 -5.04 -3.60 -1.22
C VAL A 121 -3.54 -3.84 -1.13
N VAL A 122 -2.82 -2.87 -0.60
CA VAL A 122 -1.38 -2.95 -0.35
C VAL A 122 -1.13 -2.73 1.15
N PRO A 123 -0.92 -3.79 1.96
CA PRO A 123 -0.55 -3.65 3.36
C PRO A 123 0.88 -3.09 3.46
N HIS A 124 1.13 -2.13 4.34
CA HIS A 124 2.44 -1.51 4.52
C HIS A 124 2.60 -0.96 5.94
N ASN A 125 3.83 -0.65 6.38
CA ASN A 125 4.09 0.02 7.66
C ASN A 125 3.38 -0.65 8.86
N TYR A 126 3.83 -1.85 9.23
CA TYR A 126 3.28 -2.59 10.36
C TYR A 126 4.00 -2.25 11.67
N SER A 127 3.23 -1.83 12.67
CA SER A 127 3.59 -1.91 14.10
C SER A 127 2.61 -2.90 14.75
N TYR A 128 3.04 -3.73 15.70
CA TYR A 128 2.20 -4.83 16.25
C TYR A 128 0.72 -4.49 16.50
N ASP A 129 0.47 -3.26 16.95
CA ASP A 129 -0.85 -2.71 17.24
C ASP A 129 -1.60 -2.14 16.03
N LYS A 130 -0.89 -1.70 14.97
CA LYS A 130 -1.43 -0.97 13.83
C LYS A 130 -0.79 -1.35 12.50
N VAL A 131 -1.62 -1.55 11.50
CA VAL A 131 -1.20 -1.84 10.13
C VAL A 131 -1.58 -0.67 9.24
N GLY A 132 -0.65 -0.19 8.42
CA GLY A 132 -0.97 0.72 7.33
C GLY A 132 -1.46 -0.03 6.10
N MET A 133 -2.32 0.58 5.30
CA MET A 133 -2.66 0.05 3.98
C MET A 133 -3.00 1.16 3.00
N THR A 134 -2.77 0.89 1.73
CA THR A 134 -3.40 1.60 0.62
C THR A 134 -4.53 0.75 0.08
N VAL A 135 -5.71 1.35 -0.12
CA VAL A 135 -6.87 0.71 -0.72
C VAL A 135 -7.30 1.54 -1.93
N THR A 136 -7.41 0.89 -3.08
CA THR A 136 -8.07 1.45 -4.26
C THR A 136 -9.25 0.57 -4.62
N TRP A 137 -10.41 1.19 -4.81
CA TRP A 137 -11.66 0.53 -5.11
C TRP A 137 -12.20 1.06 -6.43
N ASN A 138 -12.35 0.16 -7.39
CA ASN A 138 -13.02 0.40 -8.64
C ASN A 138 -14.41 -0.25 -8.62
N GLY A 139 -15.42 0.53 -8.97
CA GLY A 139 -16.81 0.12 -9.08
C GLY A 139 -17.11 -0.63 -10.39
N PRO A 140 -18.39 -0.90 -10.66
CA PRO A 140 -18.82 -1.54 -11.89
C PRO A 140 -18.45 -0.68 -13.11
N GLY A 141 -17.82 -1.28 -14.12
CA GLY A 141 -17.32 -0.54 -15.29
C GLY A 141 -15.94 0.09 -15.11
N ASP A 142 -15.21 -0.28 -14.03
CA ASP A 142 -13.84 0.15 -13.73
C ASP A 142 -13.69 1.65 -13.37
N GLU A 143 -14.80 2.29 -13.00
CA GLU A 143 -14.79 3.65 -12.42
C GLU A 143 -14.11 3.63 -11.05
N GLU A 144 -13.10 4.48 -10.83
CA GLU A 144 -12.50 4.63 -9.51
C GLU A 144 -13.51 5.27 -8.55
N VAL A 145 -13.88 4.53 -7.51
CA VAL A 145 -14.83 4.95 -6.49
C VAL A 145 -14.09 5.60 -5.31
N LEU A 146 -12.95 5.01 -4.93
CA LEU A 146 -12.15 5.46 -3.80
C LEU A 146 -10.69 5.04 -3.98
N SER A 147 -9.77 5.95 -3.66
CA SER A 147 -8.36 5.62 -3.46
C SER A 147 -7.86 6.33 -2.21
N THR A 148 -7.45 5.56 -1.20
CA THR A 148 -7.09 6.11 0.11
C THR A 148 -6.00 5.32 0.81
N LYS A 149 -5.29 6.00 1.71
CA LYS A 149 -4.27 5.43 2.58
C LYS A 149 -4.73 5.55 4.03
N LEU A 150 -4.73 4.43 4.74
CA LEU A 150 -5.28 4.32 6.09
C LEU A 150 -4.28 3.64 7.02
N ARG A 151 -4.42 3.90 8.32
CA ARG A 151 -3.73 3.15 9.37
C ARG A 151 -4.77 2.65 10.36
N VAL A 152 -4.89 1.34 10.48
CA VAL A 152 -5.93 0.66 11.27
C VAL A 152 -5.30 -0.16 12.38
N ALA A 153 -6.05 -0.44 13.44
CA ALA A 153 -5.58 -1.38 14.46
C ALA A 153 -5.49 -2.80 13.88
N ASN A 154 -4.44 -3.54 14.23
CA ASN A 154 -4.24 -4.91 13.74
C ASN A 154 -5.43 -5.81 14.14
N GLY A 155 -5.95 -6.57 13.18
CA GLY A 155 -7.11 -7.44 13.37
C GLY A 155 -8.45 -6.72 13.46
N LYS A 156 -8.53 -5.41 13.17
CA LYS A 156 -9.80 -4.65 13.11
C LYS A 156 -10.24 -4.40 11.68
N CYS A 157 -11.55 -4.46 11.44
CA CYS A 157 -12.14 -4.00 10.18
C CYS A 157 -12.23 -2.48 10.11
N VAL A 158 -12.03 -1.95 8.90
CA VAL A 158 -12.48 -0.61 8.53
C VAL A 158 -13.63 -0.70 7.54
N VAL A 159 -14.58 0.21 7.65
CA VAL A 159 -15.70 0.38 6.72
C VAL A 159 -15.38 1.52 5.75
N LEU A 160 -15.53 1.25 4.46
CA LEU A 160 -15.41 2.21 3.36
C LEU A 160 -16.76 2.23 2.64
N GLY A 161 -17.37 3.40 2.48
CA GLY A 161 -18.68 3.54 1.82
C GLY A 161 -18.58 4.39 0.56
N SER A 162 -19.45 4.10 -0.41
CA SER A 162 -19.72 5.01 -1.53
C SER A 162 -21.22 5.09 -1.76
N ASP A 163 -21.69 6.32 -1.94
CA ASP A 163 -23.01 6.71 -2.41
C ASP A 163 -23.10 6.59 -3.93
N GLY A 164 -23.04 5.35 -4.43
CA GLY A 164 -23.21 5.08 -5.86
C GLY A 164 -24.60 5.51 -6.36
N LYS A 165 -24.70 5.87 -7.64
CA LYS A 165 -25.95 6.34 -8.30
C LYS A 165 -27.16 5.39 -8.18
N ASN A 166 -26.94 4.09 -7.98
CA ASN A 166 -27.99 3.07 -8.01
C ASN A 166 -28.23 2.37 -6.66
N ALA A 167 -27.20 2.27 -5.82
CA ALA A 167 -27.29 1.75 -4.45
C ALA A 167 -26.00 2.13 -3.72
N ALA A 168 -26.11 2.47 -2.44
CA ALA A 168 -24.93 2.62 -1.62
C ALA A 168 -24.26 1.27 -1.44
N THR A 169 -22.97 1.24 -1.76
CA THR A 169 -22.17 0.04 -1.67
C THR A 169 -21.16 0.24 -0.55
N ILE A 170 -21.04 -0.77 0.30
CA ILE A 170 -20.18 -0.70 1.48
C ILE A 170 -19.12 -1.79 1.35
N LEU A 171 -17.88 -1.43 1.59
CA LEU A 171 -16.75 -2.34 1.66
C LEU A 171 -16.20 -2.38 3.06
N THR A 172 -15.79 -3.57 3.46
CA THR A 172 -15.01 -3.74 4.69
C THR A 172 -13.68 -4.36 4.34
N VAL A 173 -12.63 -3.87 4.98
CA VAL A 173 -11.27 -4.39 4.83
C VAL A 173 -10.72 -4.67 6.22
N LYS A 174 -10.30 -5.92 6.46
CA LYS A 174 -9.61 -6.35 7.68
C LYS A 174 -8.19 -6.76 7.32
N LEU A 175 -7.22 -6.28 8.09
CA LEU A 175 -5.84 -6.76 8.02
C LEU A 175 -5.47 -7.40 9.34
N GLU A 176 -4.97 -8.62 9.28
CA GLU A 176 -4.44 -9.35 10.43
C GLU A 176 -3.03 -9.83 10.10
N CYS A 177 -2.04 -9.11 10.61
CA CYS A 177 -0.64 -9.41 10.39
C CYS A 177 -0.05 -10.07 11.63
N SER A 178 0.74 -11.12 11.44
CA SER A 178 1.54 -11.72 12.50
C SER A 178 2.94 -11.09 12.47
N GLY A 179 3.41 -10.63 13.64
CA GLY A 179 4.78 -10.16 13.81
C GLY A 179 5.42 -10.89 14.98
N THR A 180 6.66 -11.32 14.84
CA THR A 180 7.47 -11.82 15.96
C THR A 180 7.77 -10.65 16.88
N LYS A 181 7.31 -10.68 18.15
CA LYS A 181 7.76 -9.73 19.18
C LYS A 181 9.29 -9.68 19.15
N ARG A 182 9.87 -8.51 18.88
CA ARG A 182 11.28 -8.26 19.17
C ARG A 182 11.45 -7.97 20.65
#